data_AF-A0AAN8FG67-F1
#
_entry.id   AF-A0AAN8FG67-F1
#
_cell.length_a   1.000
_cell.length_b   1.000
_cell.length_c   1.000
_cell.angle_alpha   90.00
_cell.angle_beta   90.00
_cell.angle_gamma   90.00
#
_symmetry.space_group_name_H-M   'P 1'
#
loop_
_entity.id
_entity.type
_entity.pdbx_description
1 polymer ?
#
loop_
_entity_poly.entity_id
_entity_poly.type
_entity_poly.pdbx_seq_one_letter_code
_entity_poly.pdbx_strand_id
1 'polypeptide(L)'
;MKYCAIALCICLFRVAVTSEAEVLEALKAEKIPLEAQVLTGEALVKYLRENQKFFKVGATSKAKETMYKVMNPKFRNQNRRPPVENEKDNGDDIPESSSH
;
A
#
# COMPACT_ATOMS: atom_id res chain seq x y z
N MET A 1 35.37 15.10 18.99
CA MET A 1 34.28 15.73 18.20
C MET A 1 33.67 14.79 17.17
N LYS A 2 34.40 14.34 16.13
CA LYS A 2 33.86 13.43 15.09
C LYS A 2 33.29 12.10 15.63
N TYR A 3 34.00 11.43 16.53
CA TYR A 3 33.54 10.17 17.11
C TYR A 3 32.31 10.33 18.01
N CYS A 4 32.21 11.45 18.74
CA CYS A 4 31.05 11.79 19.54
C CYS A 4 29.79 11.98 18.68
N ALA A 5 29.93 12.64 17.53
CA ALA A 5 28.81 12.83 16.59
C ALA A 5 28.34 11.51 15.97
N ILE A 6 29.27 10.62 15.60
CA ILE A 6 28.94 9.29 15.05
C ILE A 6 28.21 8.43 16.10
N ALA A 7 28.70 8.41 17.33
CA ALA A 7 28.06 7.68 18.42
C ALA A 7 26.63 8.20 18.69
N LEU A 8 26.46 9.54 18.69
CA LEU A 8 25.14 10.17 18.81
C LEU A 8 24.20 9.77 17.67
N CYS A 9 24.65 9.79 16.42
CA CYS A 9 23.83 9.35 15.29
C CYS A 9 23.38 7.90 15.46
N ILE A 10 24.29 6.99 15.83
CA ILE A 10 23.95 5.57 16.03
C ILE A 10 22.92 5.42 17.16
N CYS A 11 23.08 6.13 18.27
CA CYS A 11 22.13 6.12 19.37
C CYS A 11 20.74 6.61 18.92
N LEU A 12 20.67 7.73 18.20
CA LEU A 12 19.41 8.28 17.71
C LEU A 12 18.72 7.35 16.70
N PHE A 13 19.47 6.75 15.77
CA PHE A 13 18.93 5.77 14.83
C PHE A 13 18.37 4.54 15.55
N ARG A 14 19.06 4.02 16.57
CA ARG A 14 18.56 2.88 17.35
C ARG A 14 17.26 3.21 18.08
N VAL A 15 17.20 4.37 18.73
CA VAL A 15 15.99 4.82 19.44
C VAL A 15 14.81 4.99 18.48
N ALA A 16 15.05 5.59 17.30
CA ALA A 16 14.02 5.73 16.27
C ALA A 16 13.51 4.37 15.78
N VAL A 17 14.41 3.43 15.48
CA VAL A 17 14.03 2.07 15.01
C VAL A 17 13.26 1.30 16.07
N THR A 18 13.65 1.37 17.36
CA THR A 18 12.88 0.74 18.45
C THR A 18 11.49 1.35 18.60
N SER A 19 11.35 2.67 18.44
CA SER A 19 10.05 3.34 18.51
C SER A 19 9.14 2.93 17.35
N GLU A 20 9.67 2.80 16.13
CA GLU A 20 8.91 2.32 14.98
C GLU A 20 8.48 0.85 15.14
N ALA A 21 9.36 0.00 15.67
CA ALA A 21 9.05 -1.40 15.95
C ALA A 21 7.94 -1.54 17.01
N GLU A 22 7.98 -0.73 18.07
CA GLU A 22 6.96 -0.71 19.12
C GLU A 22 5.59 -0.26 18.57
N VAL A 23 5.57 0.77 17.72
CA VAL A 23 4.36 1.22 17.03
C VAL A 23 3.80 0.12 16.13
N LEU A 24 4.66 -0.61 15.40
CA LEU A 24 4.22 -1.71 14.54
C LEU A 24 3.63 -2.87 15.35
N GLU A 25 4.25 -3.25 16.47
CA GLU A 25 3.72 -4.29 17.35
C GLU A 25 2.39 -3.87 17.99
N ALA A 26 2.25 -2.61 18.40
CA ALA A 26 0.98 -2.08 18.92
C ALA A 26 -0.15 -2.15 17.88
N LEU A 27 0.15 -1.91 16.61
CA LEU A 27 -0.83 -2.00 15.52
C LEU A 27 -1.17 -3.45 15.16
N LYS A 28 -0.19 -4.37 15.23
CA LYS A 28 -0.46 -5.81 15.04
C LYS A 28 -1.34 -6.37 16.15
N ALA A 29 -1.21 -5.83 17.36
CA ALA A 29 -2.07 -6.19 18.49
C ALA A 29 -3.47 -5.54 18.40
N GLU A 30 -3.67 -4.56 17.53
CA GLU A 30 -4.97 -3.90 17.34
C GLU A 30 -5.95 -4.85 16.63
N LYS A 31 -7.02 -5.22 17.34
CA LYS A 31 -8.03 -6.13 16.81
C LYS A 31 -8.98 -5.40 15.88
N ILE A 32 -9.25 -5.98 14.71
CA ILE A 32 -10.23 -5.46 13.76
C ILE A 32 -11.64 -5.54 14.38
N PRO A 33 -12.39 -4.42 14.47
CA PRO A 33 -13.78 -4.41 14.96
C PRO A 33 -14.67 -5.38 14.20
N LEU A 34 -15.66 -5.98 14.86
CA LEU A 34 -16.52 -7.02 14.26
C LEU A 34 -17.29 -6.47 13.04
N GLU A 35 -17.71 -5.22 13.14
CA GLU A 35 -18.44 -4.47 12.11
C GLU A 35 -17.60 -4.30 10.85
N ALA A 36 -16.27 -4.22 10.98
CA ALA A 36 -15.34 -4.07 9.87
C ALA A 36 -15.00 -5.41 9.20
N GLN A 37 -15.11 -6.52 9.92
CA GLN A 37 -14.79 -7.86 9.40
C GLN A 37 -15.79 -8.34 8.34
N VAL A 38 -17.01 -7.80 8.35
CA VAL A 38 -18.07 -8.17 7.40
C VAL A 38 -18.15 -7.23 6.19
N LEU A 39 -17.38 -6.14 6.17
CA LEU A 39 -17.41 -5.17 5.08
C LEU A 39 -16.75 -5.73 3.82
N THR A 40 -17.39 -5.47 2.69
CA THR A 40 -16.87 -5.84 1.36
C THR A 40 -17.00 -4.68 0.37
N GLY A 41 -16.31 -4.77 -0.76
CA GLY A 41 -16.41 -3.81 -1.86
C GLY A 41 -16.19 -2.35 -1.45
N GLU A 42 -17.10 -1.47 -1.89
CA GLU A 42 -17.00 -0.03 -1.66
C GLU A 42 -17.08 0.36 -0.18
N ALA A 43 -17.88 -0.36 0.62
CA ALA A 43 -18.00 -0.11 2.05
C ALA A 43 -16.69 -0.38 2.79
N LEU A 44 -15.98 -1.46 2.42
CA LEU A 44 -14.64 -1.75 2.95
C LEU A 44 -13.64 -0.68 2.55
N VAL A 45 -13.65 -0.25 1.29
CA VAL A 45 -12.76 0.82 0.79
C VAL A 45 -12.99 2.13 1.55
N LYS A 46 -14.25 2.51 1.79
CA LYS A 46 -14.59 3.71 2.57
C LYS A 46 -14.11 3.58 4.02
N TYR A 47 -14.36 2.45 4.66
CA TYR A 47 -13.93 2.19 6.03
C TYR A 47 -12.41 2.31 6.18
N LEU A 48 -11.64 1.67 5.29
CA LEU A 48 -10.18 1.75 5.31
C LEU A 48 -9.67 3.18 5.15
N ARG A 49 -10.30 3.96 4.26
CA ARG A 49 -9.93 5.37 4.03
C ARG A 49 -10.13 6.24 5.26
N GLU A 50 -11.20 5.99 6.02
CA GLU A 50 -11.56 6.77 7.21
C GLU A 50 -10.75 6.35 8.44
N ASN A 51 -10.37 5.07 8.53
CA ASN A 51 -9.79 4.49 9.74
C ASN A 51 -8.28 4.19 9.64
N GLN A 52 -7.64 4.26 8.47
CA GLN A 52 -6.19 4.14 8.36
C GLN A 52 -5.47 5.47 8.58
N LYS A 53 -4.52 5.48 9.52
CA LYS A 53 -3.65 6.64 9.83
C LYS A 53 -2.48 6.81 8.84
N PHE A 54 -2.08 5.75 8.14
CA PHE A 54 -0.82 5.73 7.40
C PHE A 54 -0.93 6.24 5.96
N PHE A 55 -2.04 5.99 5.26
CA PHE A 55 -2.16 6.35 3.84
C PHE A 55 -3.55 6.86 3.50
N LYS A 56 -3.69 8.18 3.33
CA LYS A 56 -4.80 8.73 2.55
C LYS A 56 -4.50 8.52 1.07
N VAL A 57 -5.17 7.57 0.44
CA VAL A 57 -5.21 7.46 -1.02
C VAL A 57 -6.08 8.60 -1.56
N GLY A 58 -5.52 9.80 -1.53
CA GLY A 58 -5.96 10.89 -2.37
C GLY A 58 -5.17 10.80 -3.66
N ALA A 59 -5.84 10.81 -4.81
CA ALA A 59 -5.20 11.01 -6.11
C ALA A 59 -4.69 12.46 -6.18
N THR A 60 -3.64 12.75 -5.43
CA THR A 60 -3.00 14.06 -5.41
C THR A 60 -2.17 14.21 -6.68
N SER A 61 -2.05 15.44 -7.18
CA SER A 61 -1.14 15.77 -8.29
C SER A 61 0.27 15.25 -8.02
N LYS A 62 0.71 15.31 -6.76
CA LYS A 62 2.00 14.78 -6.29
C LYS A 62 2.13 13.27 -6.47
N ALA A 63 1.09 12.49 -6.18
CA ALA A 63 1.11 11.05 -6.41
C ALA A 63 1.23 10.71 -7.92
N LYS A 64 0.54 11.46 -8.79
CA LYS A 64 0.69 11.31 -10.25
C LYS A 64 2.09 11.68 -10.74
N GLU A 65 2.66 12.74 -10.20
CA GLU A 65 4.02 13.17 -10.56
C GLU A 65 5.07 12.14 -10.12
N THR A 66 4.96 11.63 -8.89
CA THR A 66 5.80 10.54 -8.40
C THR A 66 5.65 9.30 -9.28
N MET A 67 4.42 8.88 -9.57
CA MET A 67 4.17 7.77 -10.49
C MET A 67 4.86 7.98 -11.84
N TYR A 68 4.75 9.16 -12.46
CA TYR A 68 5.46 9.48 -13.71
C TYR A 68 6.99 9.37 -13.59
N LYS A 69 7.56 9.78 -12.45
CA LYS A 69 9.01 9.74 -12.20
C LYS A 69 9.53 8.31 -12.07
N VAL A 70 8.82 7.44 -11.34
CA VAL A 70 9.26 6.06 -11.08
C VAL A 70 8.83 5.07 -12.18
N MET A 71 7.74 5.37 -12.90
CA MET A 71 7.24 4.52 -13.97
C MET A 71 8.24 4.41 -15.12
N ASN A 72 8.48 3.17 -15.56
CA ASN A 72 9.35 2.89 -16.70
C ASN A 72 8.87 3.70 -17.93
N PRO A 73 9.79 4.38 -18.65
CA PRO A 73 9.45 5.24 -19.79
C PRO A 73 8.50 4.60 -20.81
N LYS A 74 8.62 3.28 -21.05
CA LYS A 74 7.76 2.56 -21.99
C LYS A 74 6.26 2.58 -21.63
N PHE A 75 5.93 2.82 -20.36
CA PHE A 75 4.56 2.87 -19.84
C PHE A 75 4.03 4.29 -19.60
N ARG A 76 4.86 5.34 -19.73
CA ARG A 76 4.45 6.73 -19.42
C ARG A 76 3.26 7.25 -20.21
N ASN A 77 3.04 6.73 -21.41
CA ASN A 77 1.95 7.14 -22.31
C ASN A 77 0.87 6.06 -22.46
N GLN A 78 0.94 4.97 -21.68
CA GLN A 78 -0.04 3.88 -21.71
C GLN A 78 -1.24 4.12 -20.79
N ASN A 79 -1.30 5.27 -20.10
CA ASN A 79 -2.44 5.72 -19.30
C ASN A 79 -3.72 6.02 -20.11
N ARG A 80 -3.82 5.57 -21.37
CA ARG A 80 -5.12 5.42 -22.01
C ARG A 80 -5.85 4.39 -21.17
N ARG A 81 -6.99 4.78 -20.59
CA ARG A 81 -7.94 3.83 -20.02
C ARG A 81 -8.08 2.72 -21.06
N PRO A 82 -7.86 1.44 -20.71
CA PRO A 82 -8.20 0.38 -21.65
C PRO A 82 -9.66 0.62 -22.06
N PRO A 83 -10.01 0.51 -23.34
CA PRO A 83 -11.40 0.42 -23.71
C PRO A 83 -12.01 -0.64 -22.80
N VAL A 84 -13.08 -0.29 -22.09
CA VAL A 84 -13.90 -1.32 -21.45
C VAL A 84 -14.57 -2.03 -22.61
N GLU A 85 -13.88 -3.02 -23.17
CA GLU A 85 -14.50 -3.99 -24.04
C GLU A 85 -15.41 -4.81 -23.14
N ASN A 86 -16.70 -4.48 -23.22
CA ASN A 86 -17.76 -5.39 -22.78
C ASN A 86 -17.77 -6.57 -23.76
N GLU A 87 -16.73 -7.38 -23.77
CA GLU A 87 -16.72 -8.64 -24.48
C GLU A 87 -16.69 -9.74 -23.44
N LYS A 88 -17.71 -10.58 -23.54
CA LYS A 88 -18.05 -11.66 -22.62
C LYS A 88 -16.80 -12.47 -22.32
N ASP A 89 -16.35 -12.36 -21.08
CA ASP A 89 -15.35 -13.25 -20.51
C ASP A 89 -15.92 -14.67 -20.54
N ASN A 90 -15.43 -15.45 -21.51
CA ASN A 90 -15.78 -16.85 -21.71
C ASN A 90 -14.81 -17.75 -20.92
N GLY A 91 -14.36 -17.35 -19.74
CA GLY A 91 -13.86 -18.28 -18.70
C GLY A 91 -12.70 -19.20 -19.08
N ASP A 92 -11.98 -18.91 -20.17
CA ASP A 92 -10.96 -19.79 -20.74
C ASP A 92 -9.56 -19.55 -20.13
N ASP A 93 -9.45 -18.58 -19.22
CA ASP A 93 -8.18 -18.15 -18.61
C ASP A 93 -7.78 -18.94 -17.33
N ILE A 94 -8.56 -19.94 -16.91
CA ILE A 94 -8.17 -20.84 -15.80
C ILE A 94 -7.59 -22.13 -16.40
N PRO A 95 -6.26 -22.35 -16.36
CA PRO A 95 -5.71 -23.64 -16.74
C PRO A 95 -6.21 -24.71 -15.77
N GLU A 96 -6.74 -25.79 -16.33
CA GLU A 96 -7.25 -26.95 -15.60
C GLU A 96 -6.11 -27.50 -14.70
N SER A 97 -6.31 -27.47 -13.38
CA SER A 97 -5.32 -28.00 -12.45
C SER A 97 -5.19 -29.50 -12.70
N SER A 98 -4.06 -29.93 -13.26
CA SER A 98 -3.74 -31.34 -13.46
C SER A 98 -3.68 -32.04 -12.09
N SER A 99 -4.71 -32.82 -11.79
CA SER A 99 -4.72 -33.78 -10.68
C SER A 99 -3.82 -34.96 -11.04
N HIS A 100 -2.69 -35.10 -10.32
CA HIS A 100 -2.05 -36.39 -10.11
C HIS A 100 -1.20 -36.39 -8.84
#